data_AF-A0A535B9G2-F1
#
_entry.id   AF-A0A535B9G2-F1
#
_cell.length_a   1.000
_cell.length_b   1.000
_cell.length_c   1.000
_cell.angle_alpha   90.00
_cell.angle_beta   90.00
_cell.angle_gamma   90.00
#
_symmetry.space_group_name_H-M   'P 1'
#
loop_
_entity.id
_entity.type
_entity.pdbx_description
1 polymer ?
#
loop_
_entity_poly.entity_id
_entity_poly.type
_entity_poly.pdbx_seq_one_letter_code
_entity_poly.pdbx_strand_id
1 'polypeptide(L)'
;MKIRFLVITAMVYGLAVAAWVAPGPVYGQTPPKAIVLAWDGAVPGFVREMLAQGKLPNLAKLIEGGAFADDVTAVFPSSTAPGFASLLTGAPPRITGISGNRVPRTPRSQSTILESSAGFNTALSRAEPVWATAERAGRKVVVAHVPLGGETSELGVHLQGYGGIAGREGIVNGRTSEPQVAVSWENLPASAAPPLEITFTISASTFFGLLIDDPSDPQEGYDTLLIANSRDGQNVRAKLKSAPAGPAGELFWSQPVNVKTSDGRDATSYLRLFDLKRDGSDFFLFFTRPAREVISRPELLEDASATARAFIGNGASQLYNQGALGATLPNGGDGSAEARYLETVILVQHQLMETDRWALEHLPWELFFAYTPYPDEAEHLWRGFLDPSLPGLRQEIADRLRPFLERVYQTSDELLGLMMANRSENTIVALISDHGMEGTNKLVAINKALQQGGLLALDDRGRVDLARTKALYPAVNNGYLLINSTDRKAGIVTAEERVDVVRRIHDLLFEIKDGDQQLVTGIYDAETDDDAMGTSMQSSARVI
;
A
#
# COMPACT_ATOMS: atom_id res chain seq x y z
N MET A 1 59.66 -78.66 -12.90
CA MET A 1 59.09 -80.02 -12.98
C MET A 1 57.68 -79.88 -13.54
N LYS A 2 57.37 -80.62 -14.62
CA LYS A 2 56.19 -80.50 -15.50
C LYS A 2 54.87 -80.70 -14.70
N ILE A 3 53.69 -80.20 -15.10
CA ILE A 3 52.80 -80.81 -16.13
C ILE A 3 51.52 -79.94 -16.28
N ARG A 4 51.25 -79.47 -17.52
CA ARG A 4 50.02 -79.58 -18.36
C ARG A 4 48.64 -79.20 -17.75
N PHE A 5 47.66 -78.61 -18.44
CA PHE A 5 47.12 -78.91 -19.77
C PHE A 5 46.18 -77.77 -20.23
N LEU A 6 46.11 -77.58 -21.54
CA LEU A 6 45.24 -76.68 -22.29
C LEU A 6 43.99 -77.46 -22.78
N VAL A 7 42.85 -76.76 -22.83
CA VAL A 7 41.62 -76.99 -23.64
C VAL A 7 40.55 -77.98 -23.12
N ILE A 8 39.32 -77.59 -23.50
CA ILE A 8 38.01 -78.27 -23.61
C ILE A 8 37.26 -78.32 -22.25
N THR A 9 36.04 -77.80 -22.06
CA THR A 9 34.90 -77.62 -22.98
C THR A 9 33.84 -76.74 -22.30
N ALA A 10 33.26 -75.83 -23.08
CA ALA A 10 31.88 -75.33 -23.06
C ALA A 10 31.11 -75.09 -21.73
N MET A 11 30.36 -73.98 -21.76
CA MET A 11 29.04 -73.80 -21.13
C MET A 11 28.96 -72.89 -19.88
N VAL A 12 29.59 -71.70 -19.91
CA VAL A 12 29.11 -70.56 -19.07
C VAL A 12 29.06 -69.21 -19.82
N TYR A 13 29.58 -69.10 -21.06
CA TYR A 13 29.32 -67.92 -21.90
C TYR A 13 27.99 -68.08 -22.63
N GLY A 14 26.92 -67.50 -22.08
CA GLY A 14 25.63 -67.50 -22.77
C GLY A 14 24.43 -66.89 -22.04
N LEU A 15 24.58 -66.18 -20.92
CA LEU A 15 23.50 -65.38 -20.34
C LEU A 15 24.07 -64.04 -19.84
N ALA A 16 24.61 -63.26 -20.79
CA ALA A 16 24.50 -61.81 -20.70
C ALA A 16 23.03 -61.45 -20.93
N VAL A 17 22.18 -61.69 -19.92
CA VAL A 17 20.85 -61.09 -19.90
C VAL A 17 21.10 -59.63 -19.61
N ALA A 18 20.97 -58.84 -20.67
CA ALA A 18 20.74 -57.42 -20.61
C ALA A 18 19.78 -57.15 -19.45
N ALA A 19 20.32 -56.63 -18.34
CA ALA A 19 19.51 -55.91 -17.39
C ALA A 19 18.97 -54.73 -18.19
N TRP A 20 17.74 -54.89 -18.68
CA TRP A 20 16.86 -53.79 -18.99
C TRP A 20 16.79 -52.97 -17.71
N VAL A 21 17.69 -51.99 -17.59
CA VAL A 21 17.46 -50.84 -16.75
C VAL A 21 16.27 -50.16 -17.42
N ALA A 22 15.07 -50.59 -17.04
CA ALA A 22 13.90 -49.76 -17.26
C ALA A 22 14.29 -48.38 -16.72
N PRO A 23 14.26 -47.31 -17.55
CA PRO A 23 14.49 -45.99 -17.01
C PRO A 23 13.55 -45.86 -15.82
N GLY A 24 14.13 -45.68 -14.62
CA GLY A 24 13.33 -45.33 -13.45
C GLY A 24 12.45 -44.15 -13.84
N PRO A 25 11.24 -44.03 -13.27
CA PRO A 25 10.37 -42.90 -13.60
C PRO A 25 11.19 -41.63 -13.48
N VAL A 26 11.45 -40.99 -14.62
CA VAL A 26 11.97 -39.64 -14.65
C VAL A 26 10.79 -38.84 -14.14
N TYR A 27 10.78 -38.55 -12.84
CA TYR A 27 9.92 -37.52 -12.30
C TYR A 27 10.31 -36.26 -13.05
N GLY A 28 9.52 -35.89 -14.07
CA GLY A 28 9.68 -34.61 -14.74
C GLY A 28 9.71 -33.56 -13.64
N GLN A 29 10.75 -32.72 -13.60
CA GLN A 29 10.82 -31.66 -12.62
C GLN A 29 9.50 -30.89 -12.70
N THR A 30 8.80 -30.79 -11.56
CA THR A 30 7.55 -30.04 -11.47
C THR A 30 7.79 -28.68 -12.12
N PRO A 31 6.93 -28.16 -13.01
CA PRO A 31 7.16 -26.87 -13.65
C PRO A 31 7.47 -25.80 -12.60
N PRO A 32 8.47 -24.93 -12.83
CA PRO A 32 8.84 -23.92 -11.84
C PRO A 32 7.66 -22.99 -11.60
N LYS A 33 7.34 -22.77 -10.33
CA LYS A 33 6.38 -21.74 -9.91
C LYS A 33 7.10 -20.41 -9.69
N ALA A 34 6.35 -19.31 -9.62
CA ALA A 34 6.90 -18.00 -9.30
C ALA A 34 6.07 -17.27 -8.24
N ILE A 35 6.75 -16.66 -7.28
CA ILE A 35 6.21 -15.68 -6.34
C ILE A 35 6.89 -14.34 -6.64
N VAL A 36 6.10 -13.29 -6.81
CA VAL A 36 6.56 -11.91 -6.93
C VAL A 36 5.98 -11.13 -5.76
N LEU A 37 6.85 -10.71 -4.83
CA LEU A 37 6.49 -9.82 -3.73
C LEU A 37 6.96 -8.41 -4.09
N ALA A 38 6.08 -7.43 -3.93
CA ALA A 38 6.42 -6.03 -4.14
C ALA A 38 6.47 -5.24 -2.83
N TRP A 39 7.55 -4.52 -2.60
CA TRP A 39 7.64 -3.48 -1.57
C TRP A 39 7.46 -2.13 -2.26
N ASP A 40 6.35 -1.44 -1.98
CA ASP A 40 6.08 -0.11 -2.53
C ASP A 40 7.11 0.89 -2.01
N GLY A 41 7.66 1.74 -2.89
CA GLY A 41 8.45 2.90 -2.50
C GLY A 41 9.71 2.61 -1.66
N ALA A 42 10.28 1.40 -1.74
CA ALA A 42 11.38 0.99 -0.89
C ALA A 42 12.65 1.79 -1.20
N VAL A 43 13.20 2.50 -0.19
CA VAL A 43 14.38 3.35 -0.36
C VAL A 43 15.65 2.47 -0.40
N PRO A 44 16.36 2.38 -1.54
CA PRO A 44 17.47 1.42 -1.69
C PRO A 44 18.61 1.65 -0.69
N GLY A 45 18.92 2.92 -0.40
CA GLY A 45 19.94 3.28 0.60
C GLY A 45 19.62 2.77 2.00
N PHE A 46 18.35 2.85 2.41
CA PHE A 46 17.91 2.39 3.73
C PHE A 46 17.85 0.86 3.80
N VAL A 47 17.41 0.19 2.74
CA VAL A 47 17.46 -1.28 2.64
C VAL A 47 18.89 -1.81 2.78
N ARG A 48 19.86 -1.20 2.09
CA ARG A 48 21.28 -1.58 2.22
C ARG A 48 21.81 -1.37 3.64
N GLU A 49 21.44 -0.26 4.27
CA GLU A 49 21.81 0.03 5.66
C GLU A 49 21.26 -1.06 6.61
N MET A 50 19.98 -1.41 6.47
CA MET A 50 19.31 -2.42 7.28
C MET A 50 19.88 -3.83 7.04
N LEU A 51 20.23 -4.17 5.80
CA LEU A 51 20.94 -5.42 5.47
C LEU A 51 22.31 -5.48 6.14
N ALA A 52 23.10 -4.41 6.06
CA ALA A 52 24.41 -4.34 6.70
C ALA A 52 24.34 -4.46 8.24
N GLN A 53 23.23 -4.02 8.84
CA GLN A 53 22.94 -4.16 10.26
C GLN A 53 22.32 -5.52 10.65
N GLY A 54 22.08 -6.42 9.68
CA GLY A 54 21.46 -7.73 9.92
C GLY A 54 19.98 -7.67 10.29
N LYS A 55 19.28 -6.56 9.98
CA LYS A 55 17.87 -6.34 10.35
C LYS A 55 16.86 -6.88 9.33
N LEU A 56 17.31 -7.32 8.15
CA LEU A 56 16.47 -7.92 7.10
C LEU A 56 16.96 -9.35 6.77
N PRO A 57 16.85 -10.31 7.71
CA PRO A 57 17.43 -11.64 7.55
C PRO A 57 16.83 -12.44 6.40
N ASN A 58 15.54 -12.28 6.08
CA ASN A 58 14.91 -13.03 4.99
C ASN A 58 15.36 -12.49 3.63
N LEU A 59 15.47 -11.18 3.49
CA LEU A 59 16.05 -10.54 2.31
C LEU A 59 17.53 -10.94 2.13
N ALA A 60 18.32 -10.94 3.21
CA ALA A 60 19.71 -11.40 3.15
C ALA A 60 19.79 -12.84 2.63
N LYS A 61 18.94 -13.74 3.14
CA LYS A 61 18.85 -15.13 2.67
C LYS A 61 18.42 -15.25 1.20
N LEU A 62 17.49 -14.39 0.74
CA LEU A 62 17.09 -14.36 -0.67
C LEU A 62 18.25 -13.93 -1.57
N ILE A 63 19.02 -12.93 -1.16
CA ILE A 63 20.19 -12.43 -1.89
C ILE A 63 21.30 -13.49 -1.95
N GLU A 64 21.63 -14.13 -0.81
CA GLU A 64 22.68 -15.16 -0.74
C GLU A 64 22.40 -16.36 -1.67
N GLY A 65 21.13 -16.72 -1.83
CA GLY A 65 20.71 -17.84 -2.68
C GLY A 65 20.30 -17.45 -4.11
N GLY A 66 20.42 -16.17 -4.49
CA GLY A 66 19.81 -15.64 -5.69
C GLY A 66 20.67 -14.64 -6.46
N ALA A 67 20.01 -13.74 -7.17
CA ALA A 67 20.62 -12.61 -7.87
C ALA A 67 20.08 -11.30 -7.29
N PHE A 68 20.92 -10.27 -7.28
CA PHE A 68 20.57 -8.93 -6.81
C PHE A 68 21.02 -7.91 -7.85
N ALA A 69 20.14 -6.96 -8.18
CA ALA A 69 20.47 -5.85 -9.06
C ALA A 69 21.13 -4.73 -8.27
N ASP A 70 22.29 -4.25 -8.73
CA ASP A 70 22.99 -3.12 -8.09
C ASP A 70 22.18 -1.82 -8.14
N ASP A 71 21.34 -1.63 -9.16
CA ASP A 71 20.41 -0.51 -9.26
C ASP A 71 19.23 -0.87 -10.17
N VAL A 72 18.08 -0.21 -9.96
CA VAL A 72 16.87 -0.33 -10.77
C VAL A 72 16.37 1.07 -11.11
N THR A 73 16.39 1.42 -12.38
CA THR A 73 15.86 2.71 -12.84
C THR A 73 14.34 2.69 -12.85
N ALA A 74 13.72 3.45 -11.96
CA ALA A 74 12.28 3.67 -11.93
C ALA A 74 11.80 4.39 -13.21
N VAL A 75 10.53 4.19 -13.56
CA VAL A 75 9.91 4.95 -14.65
C VAL A 75 9.65 6.39 -14.23
N PHE A 76 9.57 7.31 -15.20
CA PHE A 76 9.15 8.68 -14.97
C PHE A 76 7.66 8.88 -15.29
N PRO A 77 6.86 9.52 -14.42
CA PRO A 77 7.22 9.95 -13.07
C PRO A 77 7.35 8.75 -12.11
N SER A 78 8.30 8.83 -11.18
CA SER A 78 8.57 7.79 -10.18
C SER A 78 7.52 7.85 -9.07
N SER A 79 6.38 7.20 -9.31
CA SER A 79 5.23 7.13 -8.39
C SER A 79 4.54 5.78 -8.51
N THR A 80 3.76 5.41 -7.50
CA THR A 80 3.15 4.08 -7.38
C THR A 80 2.40 3.59 -8.62
N ALA A 81 1.40 4.34 -9.10
CA ALA A 81 0.57 3.91 -10.22
C ALA A 81 1.37 3.71 -11.53
N PRO A 82 2.18 4.67 -12.01
CA PRO A 82 3.01 4.46 -13.21
C PRO A 82 4.08 3.37 -12.98
N GLY A 83 4.70 3.33 -11.81
CA GLY A 83 5.71 2.33 -11.43
C GLY A 83 5.18 0.90 -11.55
N PHE A 84 4.08 0.60 -10.86
CA PHE A 84 3.43 -0.71 -10.94
C PHE A 84 2.84 -1.00 -12.32
N ALA A 85 2.22 -0.02 -13.00
CA ALA A 85 1.75 -0.24 -14.36
C ALA A 85 2.89 -0.71 -15.28
N SER A 86 4.08 -0.11 -15.14
CA SER A 86 5.24 -0.48 -15.95
C SER A 86 5.89 -1.79 -15.53
N LEU A 87 6.07 -2.03 -14.23
CA LEU A 87 6.61 -3.31 -13.74
C LEU A 87 5.78 -4.50 -14.19
N LEU A 88 4.45 -4.35 -14.19
CA LEU A 88 3.52 -5.47 -14.41
C LEU A 88 3.24 -5.72 -15.89
N THR A 89 3.53 -4.76 -16.77
CA THR A 89 3.27 -4.86 -18.22
C THR A 89 4.55 -4.87 -19.06
N GLY A 90 5.69 -4.50 -18.48
CA GLY A 90 6.94 -4.24 -19.22
C GLY A 90 6.86 -3.00 -20.12
N ALA A 91 5.81 -2.19 -20.01
CA ALA A 91 5.55 -1.06 -20.89
C ALA A 91 5.67 0.29 -20.15
N PRO A 92 6.24 1.34 -20.76
CA PRO A 92 6.37 2.65 -20.12
C PRO A 92 5.01 3.37 -20.00
N PRO A 93 4.89 4.41 -19.14
CA PRO A 93 3.65 5.17 -18.91
C PRO A 93 2.91 5.62 -20.18
N ARG A 94 3.66 5.97 -21.23
CA ARG A 94 3.13 6.34 -22.55
C ARG A 94 2.32 5.25 -23.25
N ILE A 95 2.63 3.98 -22.98
CA ILE A 95 1.97 2.80 -23.55
C ILE A 95 0.88 2.36 -22.59
N THR A 96 1.20 2.22 -21.30
CA THR A 96 0.21 1.83 -20.28
C THR A 96 -0.93 2.83 -20.19
N GLY A 97 -0.69 4.11 -20.48
CA GLY A 97 -1.66 5.20 -20.30
C GLY A 97 -1.75 5.70 -18.85
N ILE A 98 -0.96 5.14 -17.94
CA ILE A 98 -0.92 5.52 -16.53
C ILE A 98 0.25 6.49 -16.32
N SER A 99 -0.01 7.79 -16.42
CA SER A 99 1.02 8.84 -16.35
C SER A 99 1.25 9.40 -14.95
N GLY A 100 0.66 8.82 -13.91
CA GLY A 100 0.77 9.27 -12.53
C GLY A 100 -0.32 8.67 -11.64
N ASN A 101 -0.24 8.89 -10.32
CA ASN A 101 -1.27 8.46 -9.36
C ASN A 101 -2.64 9.07 -9.69
N ARG A 102 -2.64 10.18 -10.43
CA ARG A 102 -3.82 10.77 -11.06
C ARG A 102 -3.53 11.04 -12.53
N VAL A 103 -4.43 10.59 -13.40
CA VAL A 103 -4.30 10.72 -14.86
C VAL A 103 -5.35 11.70 -15.37
N PRO A 104 -5.02 12.64 -16.28
CA PRO A 104 -6.01 13.54 -16.87
C PRO A 104 -7.14 12.75 -17.53
N ARG A 105 -8.38 13.18 -17.31
CA ARG A 105 -9.55 12.46 -17.85
C ARG A 105 -9.62 12.57 -19.37
N THR A 106 -10.01 11.49 -20.03
CA THR A 106 -10.24 11.37 -21.47
C THR A 106 -11.73 11.07 -21.75
N PRO A 107 -12.26 11.42 -22.95
CA PRO A 107 -11.62 12.17 -24.02
C PRO A 107 -11.44 13.67 -23.66
N ARG A 108 -10.38 14.29 -24.19
CA ARG A 108 -10.01 15.69 -23.92
C ARG A 108 -11.14 16.67 -24.22
N SER A 109 -11.85 16.47 -25.34
CA SER A 109 -12.97 17.33 -25.75
C SER A 109 -14.13 17.38 -24.74
N GLN A 110 -14.21 16.42 -23.82
CA GLN A 110 -15.26 16.34 -22.79
C GLN A 110 -14.75 16.66 -21.38
N SER A 111 -13.44 16.82 -21.20
CA SER A 111 -12.80 16.96 -19.88
C SER A 111 -11.90 18.19 -19.83
N THR A 112 -12.05 18.97 -18.76
CA THR A 112 -11.19 20.14 -18.49
C THR A 112 -9.81 19.70 -18.00
N ILE A 113 -8.84 20.63 -17.96
CA ILE A 113 -7.52 20.37 -17.35
C ILE A 113 -7.55 20.13 -15.83
N LEU A 114 -8.68 20.39 -15.17
CA LEU A 114 -8.87 20.15 -13.73
C LEU A 114 -9.34 18.72 -13.43
N GLU A 115 -9.86 18.02 -14.43
CA GLU A 115 -10.47 16.72 -14.27
C GLU A 115 -9.45 15.60 -14.44
N SER A 116 -9.39 14.73 -13.44
CA SER A 116 -8.52 13.55 -13.44
C SER A 116 -9.23 12.32 -12.86
N SER A 117 -8.71 11.15 -13.20
CA SER A 117 -9.08 9.84 -12.67
C SER A 117 -7.92 9.27 -11.85
N ALA A 118 -8.21 8.34 -10.94
CA ALA A 118 -7.16 7.62 -10.21
C ALA A 118 -6.36 6.74 -11.18
N GLY A 119 -5.02 6.85 -11.15
CA GLY A 119 -4.12 6.04 -11.98
C GLY A 119 -4.16 4.55 -11.65
N PHE A 120 -4.71 4.20 -10.48
CA PHE A 120 -4.95 2.82 -10.04
C PHE A 120 -6.19 2.16 -10.67
N ASN A 121 -6.98 2.90 -11.46
CA ASN A 121 -8.13 2.34 -12.15
C ASN A 121 -7.66 1.51 -13.35
N THR A 122 -7.85 0.19 -13.29
CA THR A 122 -7.43 -0.75 -14.34
C THR A 122 -8.07 -0.48 -15.69
N ALA A 123 -9.28 0.12 -15.74
CA ALA A 123 -9.93 0.50 -16.99
C ALA A 123 -9.17 1.58 -17.79
N LEU A 124 -8.21 2.26 -17.16
CA LEU A 124 -7.32 3.22 -17.83
C LEU A 124 -6.09 2.54 -18.43
N SER A 125 -5.73 1.34 -17.97
CA SER A 125 -4.55 0.64 -18.49
C SER A 125 -4.80 0.17 -19.91
N ARG A 126 -3.85 0.43 -20.80
CA ARG A 126 -3.87 0.04 -22.22
C ARG A 126 -2.86 -1.05 -22.55
N ALA A 127 -2.12 -1.53 -21.56
CA ALA A 127 -1.14 -2.60 -21.71
C ALA A 127 -1.59 -3.83 -20.91
N GLU A 128 -1.40 -5.01 -21.49
CA GLU A 128 -1.74 -6.29 -20.88
C GLU A 128 -0.75 -6.57 -19.73
N PRO A 129 -1.22 -6.78 -18.49
CA PRO A 129 -0.35 -7.17 -17.40
C PRO A 129 0.04 -8.65 -17.50
N VAL A 130 1.20 -9.00 -16.95
CA VAL A 130 1.80 -10.34 -17.03
C VAL A 130 0.90 -11.45 -16.48
N TRP A 131 0.08 -11.17 -15.46
CA TRP A 131 -0.88 -12.14 -14.95
C TRP A 131 -1.97 -12.48 -15.97
N ALA A 132 -2.50 -11.49 -16.72
CA ALA A 132 -3.50 -11.74 -17.75
C ALA A 132 -2.91 -12.60 -18.89
N THR A 133 -1.63 -12.37 -19.24
CA THR A 133 -0.90 -13.24 -20.18
C THR A 133 -0.79 -14.67 -19.65
N ALA A 134 -0.44 -14.84 -18.38
CA ALA A 134 -0.29 -16.15 -17.74
C ALA A 134 -1.63 -16.90 -17.63
N GLU A 135 -2.70 -16.22 -17.22
CA GLU A 135 -4.07 -16.74 -17.18
C GLU A 135 -4.52 -17.24 -18.55
N ARG A 136 -4.34 -16.43 -19.60
CA ARG A 136 -4.67 -16.82 -20.98
C ARG A 136 -3.85 -18.01 -21.46
N ALA A 137 -2.63 -18.18 -20.95
CA ALA A 137 -1.80 -19.35 -21.20
C ALA A 137 -2.21 -20.59 -20.36
N GLY A 138 -3.32 -20.52 -19.62
CA GLY A 138 -3.86 -21.61 -18.80
C GLY A 138 -3.11 -21.80 -17.48
N ARG A 139 -2.34 -20.81 -17.03
CA ARG A 139 -1.62 -20.86 -15.74
C ARG A 139 -2.52 -20.46 -14.60
N LYS A 140 -2.29 -21.10 -13.46
CA LYS A 140 -2.97 -20.77 -12.20
C LYS A 140 -2.34 -19.53 -11.56
N VAL A 141 -3.10 -18.44 -11.51
CA VAL A 141 -2.61 -17.14 -11.02
C VAL A 141 -3.35 -16.73 -9.76
N VAL A 142 -2.60 -16.23 -8.78
CA VAL A 142 -3.12 -15.51 -7.61
C VAL A 142 -2.52 -14.10 -7.58
N VAL A 143 -3.35 -13.07 -7.42
CA VAL A 143 -2.93 -11.67 -7.26
C VAL A 143 -3.53 -11.13 -5.96
N ALA A 144 -2.71 -10.96 -4.94
CA ALA A 144 -3.10 -10.49 -3.62
C ALA A 144 -2.73 -9.02 -3.44
N HIS A 145 -3.75 -8.15 -3.48
CA HIS A 145 -3.71 -6.74 -3.10
C HIS A 145 -2.72 -5.84 -3.87
N VAL A 146 -2.13 -6.35 -4.94
CA VAL A 146 -1.19 -5.60 -5.79
C VAL A 146 -1.93 -4.46 -6.52
N PRO A 147 -1.35 -3.24 -6.57
CA PRO A 147 -1.87 -2.14 -7.37
C PRO A 147 -2.15 -2.58 -8.81
N LEU A 148 -3.27 -2.12 -9.37
CA LEU A 148 -3.72 -2.46 -10.72
C LEU A 148 -4.02 -3.96 -10.96
N GLY A 149 -4.05 -4.80 -9.92
CA GLY A 149 -4.34 -6.23 -10.08
C GLY A 149 -5.71 -6.53 -10.70
N GLY A 150 -6.67 -5.60 -10.67
CA GLY A 150 -7.97 -5.73 -11.33
C GLY A 150 -8.97 -6.59 -10.56
N GLU A 151 -10.25 -6.20 -10.63
CA GLU A 151 -11.33 -6.72 -9.77
C GLU A 151 -12.00 -8.00 -10.30
N THR A 152 -11.75 -8.36 -11.57
CA THR A 152 -12.43 -9.50 -12.22
C THR A 152 -11.43 -10.33 -13.01
N SER A 153 -11.43 -11.64 -12.75
CA SER A 153 -10.77 -12.64 -13.58
C SER A 153 -11.60 -13.92 -13.54
N GLU A 154 -11.88 -14.50 -14.70
CA GLU A 154 -12.56 -15.80 -14.80
C GLU A 154 -11.58 -16.98 -14.61
N LEU A 155 -10.27 -16.72 -14.69
CA LEU A 155 -9.22 -17.73 -14.75
C LEU A 155 -8.34 -17.74 -13.50
N GLY A 156 -8.01 -16.58 -12.95
CA GLY A 156 -7.20 -16.40 -11.75
C GLY A 156 -8.00 -15.92 -10.53
N VAL A 157 -7.34 -15.96 -9.37
CA VAL A 157 -7.89 -15.48 -8.10
C VAL A 157 -7.27 -14.13 -7.77
N HIS A 158 -8.07 -13.08 -7.83
CA HIS A 158 -7.65 -11.71 -7.58
C HIS A 158 -8.31 -11.22 -6.30
N LEU A 159 -7.52 -10.82 -5.30
CA LEU A 159 -7.98 -10.22 -4.05
C LEU A 159 -7.69 -8.71 -4.10
N GLN A 160 -8.73 -7.87 -4.25
CA GLN A 160 -8.59 -6.43 -4.48
C GLN A 160 -9.05 -5.59 -3.30
N GLY A 161 -8.18 -5.44 -2.30
CA GLY A 161 -8.54 -4.73 -1.08
C GLY A 161 -8.84 -3.25 -1.26
N TYR A 162 -8.05 -2.54 -2.08
CA TYR A 162 -8.22 -1.09 -2.28
C TYR A 162 -9.56 -0.71 -2.93
N GLY A 163 -10.08 -1.52 -3.86
CA GLY A 163 -11.43 -1.33 -4.42
C GLY A 163 -12.54 -1.61 -3.41
N GLY A 164 -12.23 -2.36 -2.34
CA GLY A 164 -13.12 -2.70 -1.24
C GLY A 164 -13.27 -1.61 -0.18
N ILE A 165 -12.38 -0.62 -0.12
CA ILE A 165 -12.43 0.45 0.90
C ILE A 165 -13.74 1.24 0.76
N ALA A 166 -14.53 1.26 1.82
CA ALA A 166 -15.90 1.78 1.83
C ALA A 166 -16.13 2.84 2.92
N GLY A 167 -15.06 3.47 3.41
CA GLY A 167 -15.16 4.54 4.39
C GLY A 167 -13.79 5.13 4.76
N ARG A 168 -13.77 5.76 5.93
CA ARG A 168 -12.57 6.35 6.55
C ARG A 168 -12.36 5.71 7.91
N GLU A 169 -11.12 5.70 8.37
CA GLU A 169 -10.79 5.42 9.77
C GLU A 169 -11.13 6.62 10.63
N GLY A 170 -11.15 6.42 11.94
CA GLY A 170 -11.44 7.51 12.87
C GLY A 170 -11.10 7.19 14.31
N ILE A 171 -11.27 8.23 15.13
CA ILE A 171 -11.02 8.18 16.58
C ILE A 171 -12.28 8.65 17.29
N VAL A 172 -12.62 7.96 18.36
CA VAL A 172 -13.66 8.34 19.32
C VAL A 172 -12.98 8.55 20.66
N ASN A 173 -13.30 9.67 21.31
CA ASN A 173 -12.85 10.04 22.65
C ASN A 173 -13.96 10.77 23.40
N GLY A 174 -13.70 11.15 24.66
CA GLY A 174 -14.69 11.80 25.52
C GLY A 174 -15.22 13.13 24.99
N ARG A 175 -14.50 13.79 24.07
CA ARG A 175 -14.97 15.03 23.42
C ARG A 175 -15.96 14.77 22.29
N THR A 176 -15.78 13.67 21.56
CA THR A 176 -16.66 13.28 20.45
C THR A 176 -17.86 12.44 20.89
N SER A 177 -17.72 11.74 22.02
CA SER A 177 -18.77 10.93 22.62
C SER A 177 -18.57 10.95 24.13
N GLU A 178 -19.32 11.83 24.81
CA GLU A 178 -19.20 12.03 26.25
C GLU A 178 -19.74 10.79 26.99
N PRO A 179 -18.94 10.14 27.86
CA PRO A 179 -19.40 9.01 28.66
C PRO A 179 -20.51 9.41 29.63
N GLN A 180 -21.61 8.66 29.63
CA GLN A 180 -22.77 8.88 30.52
C GLN A 180 -23.18 7.59 31.21
N VAL A 181 -23.75 7.65 32.41
CA VAL A 181 -24.22 6.43 33.09
C VAL A 181 -25.23 5.66 32.22
N ALA A 182 -25.00 4.36 32.03
CA ALA A 182 -25.83 3.50 31.20
C ALA A 182 -27.17 3.18 31.87
N VAL A 183 -28.19 4.00 31.63
CA VAL A 183 -29.52 3.86 32.25
C VAL A 183 -30.56 3.14 31.39
N SER A 184 -30.33 3.05 30.08
CA SER A 184 -31.30 2.57 29.09
C SER A 184 -30.99 1.17 28.54
N TRP A 185 -30.15 0.39 29.23
CA TRP A 185 -29.71 -0.92 28.78
C TRP A 185 -30.55 -2.07 29.33
N GLU A 186 -30.83 -3.02 28.46
CA GLU A 186 -31.30 -4.35 28.85
C GLU A 186 -30.09 -5.26 29.11
N ASN A 187 -30.23 -6.23 30.03
CA ASN A 187 -29.19 -7.22 30.34
C ASN A 187 -27.79 -6.60 30.61
N LEU A 188 -27.74 -5.52 31.39
CA LEU A 188 -26.51 -4.77 31.62
C LEU A 188 -25.36 -5.70 32.10
N PRO A 189 -24.21 -5.71 31.40
CA PRO A 189 -23.06 -6.53 31.78
C PRO A 189 -22.55 -6.21 33.20
N ALA A 190 -21.97 -7.22 33.86
CA ALA A 190 -21.39 -7.05 35.18
C ALA A 190 -20.20 -6.07 35.14
N SER A 191 -20.16 -5.16 36.12
CA SER A 191 -19.06 -4.23 36.34
C SER A 191 -18.93 -3.90 37.83
N ALA A 192 -17.71 -3.66 38.31
CA ALA A 192 -17.46 -3.24 39.69
C ALA A 192 -17.83 -1.76 39.93
N ALA A 193 -17.95 -0.94 38.88
CA ALA A 193 -18.44 0.44 38.91
C ALA A 193 -19.69 0.59 38.01
N PRO A 194 -20.52 1.64 38.17
CA PRO A 194 -21.66 1.87 37.28
C PRO A 194 -21.21 2.03 35.81
N PRO A 195 -21.62 1.16 34.87
CA PRO A 195 -21.16 1.25 33.48
C PRO A 195 -21.46 2.61 32.83
N LEU A 196 -20.52 3.12 32.03
CA LEU A 196 -20.70 4.35 31.26
C LEU A 196 -20.93 4.03 29.78
N GLU A 197 -22.03 4.51 29.22
CA GLU A 197 -22.36 4.45 27.80
C GLU A 197 -21.62 5.53 27.00
N ILE A 198 -21.11 5.13 25.84
CA ILE A 198 -20.72 6.00 24.73
C ILE A 198 -21.49 5.58 23.48
N THR A 199 -21.71 6.50 22.54
CA THR A 199 -22.32 6.20 21.24
C THR A 199 -21.45 6.75 20.11
N PHE A 200 -21.23 5.95 19.06
CA PHE A 200 -20.47 6.38 17.89
C PHE A 200 -20.95 5.66 16.63
N THR A 201 -20.50 6.14 15.48
CA THR A 201 -20.87 5.57 14.18
C THR A 201 -19.64 5.20 13.38
N ILE A 202 -19.70 4.05 12.71
CA ILE A 202 -18.75 3.68 11.65
C ILE A 202 -19.56 3.50 10.37
N SER A 203 -19.34 4.39 9.40
CA SER A 203 -20.16 4.47 8.19
C SER A 203 -21.65 4.65 8.53
N ALA A 204 -22.55 3.78 8.06
CA ALA A 204 -23.98 3.83 8.38
C ALA A 204 -24.37 3.05 9.66
N SER A 205 -23.43 2.35 10.29
CA SER A 205 -23.69 1.59 11.52
C SER A 205 -23.51 2.45 12.77
N THR A 206 -24.48 2.38 13.68
CA THR A 206 -24.39 2.95 15.04
C THR A 206 -23.98 1.86 16.04
N PHE A 207 -23.05 2.20 16.92
CA PHE A 207 -22.56 1.35 17.99
C PHE A 207 -22.79 2.02 19.34
N PHE A 208 -23.08 1.18 20.34
CA PHE A 208 -23.18 1.57 21.74
C PHE A 208 -22.02 0.91 22.49
N GLY A 209 -21.18 1.71 23.11
CA GLY A 209 -20.05 1.25 23.92
C GLY A 209 -20.39 1.31 25.41
N LEU A 210 -19.93 0.34 26.20
CA LEU A 210 -19.96 0.39 27.66
C LEU A 210 -18.54 0.36 28.21
N LEU A 211 -18.11 1.45 28.83
CA LEU A 211 -16.94 1.48 29.68
C LEU A 211 -17.29 0.78 30.99
N ILE A 212 -16.53 -0.24 31.34
CA ILE A 212 -16.71 -1.02 32.56
C ILE A 212 -15.39 -1.11 33.33
N ASP A 213 -15.51 -1.14 34.65
CA ASP A 213 -14.52 -1.72 35.57
C ASP A 213 -14.75 -3.24 35.57
N ASP A 214 -13.85 -3.99 34.94
CA ASP A 214 -14.02 -5.42 34.67
C ASP A 214 -13.85 -6.26 35.94
N PRO A 215 -14.91 -6.88 36.46
CA PRO A 215 -14.87 -7.58 37.75
C PRO A 215 -14.04 -8.88 37.70
N SER A 216 -13.57 -9.29 36.52
CA SER A 216 -12.75 -10.49 36.35
C SER A 216 -11.25 -10.26 36.55
N ASP A 217 -10.82 -9.01 36.72
CA ASP A 217 -9.43 -8.68 36.99
C ASP A 217 -9.27 -7.83 38.27
N PRO A 218 -8.05 -7.70 38.81
CA PRO A 218 -7.83 -6.99 40.07
C PRO A 218 -7.63 -5.47 39.89
N GLN A 219 -7.78 -4.93 38.67
CA GLN A 219 -7.56 -3.52 38.41
C GLN A 219 -8.77 -2.69 38.84
N GLU A 220 -8.54 -1.66 39.67
CA GLU A 220 -9.61 -0.75 40.06
C GLU A 220 -9.78 0.38 39.03
N GLY A 221 -11.04 0.70 38.71
CA GLY A 221 -11.46 1.74 37.78
C GLY A 221 -11.69 1.21 36.35
N TYR A 222 -12.31 2.04 35.50
CA TYR A 222 -12.63 1.62 34.13
C TYR A 222 -11.37 1.28 33.33
N ASP A 223 -11.37 0.11 32.72
CA ASP A 223 -10.24 -0.47 31.97
C ASP A 223 -10.68 -1.18 30.68
N THR A 224 -11.99 -1.44 30.54
CA THR A 224 -12.57 -2.22 29.45
C THR A 224 -13.69 -1.46 28.74
N LEU A 225 -13.75 -1.61 27.42
CA LEU A 225 -14.86 -1.17 26.58
C LEU A 225 -15.55 -2.37 25.91
N LEU A 226 -16.84 -2.56 26.20
CA LEU A 226 -17.70 -3.47 25.46
C LEU A 226 -18.37 -2.72 24.31
N ILE A 227 -18.47 -3.32 23.12
CA ILE A 227 -19.08 -2.72 21.94
C ILE A 227 -20.31 -3.54 21.54
N ALA A 228 -21.47 -2.90 21.39
CA ALA A 228 -22.72 -3.54 21.02
C ALA A 228 -23.43 -2.80 19.87
N ASN A 229 -24.32 -3.52 19.17
CA ASN A 229 -25.13 -2.96 18.08
C ASN A 229 -26.49 -2.41 18.57
N SER A 230 -26.84 -2.66 19.83
CA SER A 230 -28.03 -2.17 20.51
C SER A 230 -27.75 -2.03 22.00
N ARG A 231 -28.62 -1.35 22.74
CA ARG A 231 -28.55 -1.20 24.20
C ARG A 231 -29.03 -2.46 24.93
N ASP A 232 -28.41 -3.58 24.61
CA ASP A 232 -28.68 -4.88 25.22
C ASP A 232 -27.34 -5.61 25.41
N GLY A 233 -27.02 -6.01 26.64
CA GLY A 233 -25.77 -6.71 26.95
C GLY A 233 -25.63 -8.06 26.25
N GLN A 234 -26.72 -8.67 25.78
CA GLN A 234 -26.66 -9.87 24.92
C GLN A 234 -26.20 -9.56 23.49
N ASN A 235 -26.22 -8.28 23.10
CA ASN A 235 -25.83 -7.80 21.78
C ASN A 235 -24.41 -7.22 21.71
N VAL A 236 -23.57 -7.51 22.71
CA VAL A 236 -22.13 -7.23 22.66
C VAL A 236 -21.47 -8.03 21.54
N ARG A 237 -20.58 -7.39 20.79
CA ARG A 237 -19.85 -7.90 19.61
C ARG A 237 -18.34 -7.85 19.76
N ALA A 238 -17.83 -6.97 20.62
CA ALA A 238 -16.41 -6.93 20.96
C ALA A 238 -16.22 -6.53 22.44
N LYS A 239 -15.14 -7.03 23.03
CA LYS A 239 -14.63 -6.62 24.34
C LYS A 239 -13.18 -6.16 24.12
N LEU A 240 -12.88 -4.92 24.48
CA LEU A 240 -11.59 -4.28 24.27
C LEU A 240 -10.98 -3.92 25.62
N LYS A 241 -9.77 -4.40 25.89
CA LYS A 241 -8.96 -3.92 27.02
C LYS A 241 -8.17 -2.70 26.59
N SER A 242 -8.09 -1.71 27.47
CA SER A 242 -7.22 -0.56 27.25
C SER A 242 -5.76 -0.98 27.42
N ALA A 243 -4.93 -0.60 26.45
CA ALA A 243 -3.49 -0.73 26.55
C ALA A 243 -2.82 0.27 25.62
N PRO A 244 -1.77 0.99 26.08
CA PRO A 244 -0.98 1.86 25.23
C PRO A 244 -0.44 1.12 24.01
N ALA A 245 -0.15 1.87 22.94
CA ALA A 245 0.45 1.28 21.76
C ALA A 245 1.85 0.71 22.07
N GLY A 246 2.17 -0.45 21.51
CA GLY A 246 3.46 -1.09 21.80
C GLY A 246 3.63 -2.48 21.18
N PRO A 247 4.74 -3.19 21.50
CA PRO A 247 5.09 -4.46 20.85
C PRO A 247 4.06 -5.58 20.99
N ALA A 248 3.24 -5.56 22.04
CA ALA A 248 2.17 -6.54 22.26
C ALA A 248 0.78 -6.02 21.79
N GLY A 249 0.73 -4.90 21.07
CA GLY A 249 -0.49 -4.20 20.71
C GLY A 249 -1.48 -5.03 19.88
N GLU A 250 -0.98 -5.96 19.08
CA GLU A 250 -1.78 -6.92 18.30
C GLU A 250 -2.81 -7.69 19.14
N LEU A 251 -2.49 -7.98 20.40
CA LEU A 251 -3.36 -8.74 21.31
C LEU A 251 -4.60 -7.94 21.77
N PHE A 252 -4.64 -6.63 21.49
CA PHE A 252 -5.65 -5.72 21.98
C PHE A 252 -6.60 -5.21 20.89
N TRP A 253 -6.46 -5.69 19.65
CA TRP A 253 -7.41 -5.43 18.57
C TRP A 253 -8.65 -6.29 18.73
N SER A 254 -9.81 -5.75 18.34
CA SER A 254 -11.01 -6.57 18.20
C SER A 254 -10.83 -7.60 17.09
N GLN A 255 -11.60 -8.68 17.16
CA GLN A 255 -11.99 -9.40 15.96
C GLN A 255 -12.74 -8.46 15.00
N PRO A 256 -12.84 -8.78 13.69
CA PRO A 256 -13.55 -7.94 12.75
C PRO A 256 -15.00 -7.71 13.20
N VAL A 257 -15.45 -6.45 13.19
CA VAL A 257 -16.84 -6.07 13.45
C VAL A 257 -17.54 -5.72 12.14
N ASN A 258 -18.78 -6.20 11.99
CA ASN A 258 -19.60 -5.93 10.82
C ASN A 258 -20.17 -4.51 10.85
N VAL A 259 -20.03 -3.80 9.74
CA VAL A 259 -20.59 -2.46 9.53
C VAL A 259 -21.38 -2.41 8.23
N LYS A 260 -22.39 -1.53 8.18
CA LYS A 260 -23.10 -1.20 6.96
C LYS A 260 -22.51 0.07 6.36
N THR A 261 -22.20 -0.01 5.08
CA THR A 261 -21.78 1.15 4.29
C THR A 261 -22.97 2.08 4.01
N SER A 262 -22.70 3.31 3.58
CA SER A 262 -23.75 4.30 3.29
C SER A 262 -24.74 3.87 2.20
N ASP A 263 -24.34 2.92 1.33
CA ASP A 263 -25.21 2.33 0.30
C ASP A 263 -25.83 0.98 0.73
N GLY A 264 -25.70 0.61 2.00
CA GLY A 264 -26.34 -0.56 2.61
C GLY A 264 -25.58 -1.88 2.46
N ARG A 265 -24.42 -1.89 1.80
CA ARG A 265 -23.58 -3.09 1.66
C ARG A 265 -22.81 -3.41 2.94
N ASP A 266 -22.53 -4.69 3.15
CA ASP A 266 -21.71 -5.18 4.25
C ASP A 266 -20.23 -4.84 4.06
N ALA A 267 -19.56 -4.49 5.16
CA ALA A 267 -18.13 -4.29 5.26
C ALA A 267 -17.66 -4.67 6.69
N THR A 268 -16.35 -4.79 6.88
CA THR A 268 -15.73 -5.07 8.17
C THR A 268 -14.82 -3.92 8.62
N SER A 269 -14.72 -3.71 9.92
CA SER A 269 -13.79 -2.76 10.56
C SER A 269 -13.19 -3.40 11.82
N TYR A 270 -12.08 -2.88 12.30
CA TYR A 270 -11.41 -3.32 13.52
C TYR A 270 -11.33 -2.16 14.49
N LEU A 271 -11.36 -2.48 15.78
CA LEU A 271 -11.38 -1.50 16.87
C LEU A 271 -10.17 -1.71 17.77
N ARG A 272 -9.63 -0.61 18.29
CA ARG A 272 -8.51 -0.60 19.24
C ARG A 272 -8.68 0.47 20.30
N LEU A 273 -8.72 0.07 21.57
CA LEU A 273 -8.79 1.00 22.70
C LEU A 273 -7.38 1.29 23.23
N PHE A 274 -6.75 2.35 22.74
CA PHE A 274 -5.39 2.71 23.17
C PHE A 274 -5.34 3.19 24.62
N ASP A 275 -6.29 4.05 25.02
CA ASP A 275 -6.30 4.64 26.35
C ASP A 275 -7.71 4.66 26.92
N LEU A 276 -7.79 4.52 28.25
CA LEU A 276 -8.99 4.72 29.03
C LEU A 276 -8.58 5.24 30.40
N LYS A 277 -9.09 6.41 30.78
CA LYS A 277 -8.87 6.92 32.13
C LYS A 277 -9.64 6.06 33.13
N ARG A 278 -9.03 5.81 34.28
CA ARG A 278 -9.62 4.98 35.35
C ARG A 278 -10.94 5.51 35.91
N ASP A 279 -11.19 6.81 35.77
CA ASP A 279 -12.46 7.44 36.15
C ASP A 279 -13.51 7.42 35.04
N GLY A 280 -13.17 6.89 33.86
CA GLY A 280 -14.05 6.80 32.69
C GLY A 280 -14.30 8.13 32.00
N SER A 281 -13.63 9.21 32.40
CA SER A 281 -13.88 10.57 31.89
C SER A 281 -13.38 10.79 30.46
N ASP A 282 -12.41 10.00 30.01
CA ASP A 282 -11.84 10.10 28.65
C ASP A 282 -11.23 8.77 28.22
N PHE A 283 -11.15 8.59 26.91
CA PHE A 283 -10.67 7.37 26.27
C PHE A 283 -10.15 7.67 24.86
N PHE A 284 -9.42 6.74 24.28
CA PHE A 284 -8.93 6.81 22.91
C PHE A 284 -9.27 5.50 22.20
N LEU A 285 -10.42 5.50 21.51
CA LEU A 285 -10.86 4.38 20.67
C LEU A 285 -10.54 4.71 19.21
N PHE A 286 -9.75 3.87 18.56
CA PHE A 286 -9.52 3.91 17.13
C PHE A 286 -10.39 2.87 16.42
N PHE A 287 -10.87 3.19 15.22
CA PHE A 287 -11.46 2.22 14.31
C PHE A 287 -10.86 2.34 12.90
N THR A 288 -10.65 1.20 12.24
CA THR A 288 -10.10 1.15 10.88
C THR A 288 -11.12 1.55 9.83
N ARG A 289 -10.64 1.85 8.62
CA ARG A 289 -11.52 2.05 7.45
C ARG A 289 -12.36 0.79 7.22
N PRO A 290 -13.69 0.91 7.00
CA PRO A 290 -14.50 -0.20 6.55
C PRO A 290 -14.01 -0.77 5.23
N ALA A 291 -13.84 -2.09 5.16
CA ALA A 291 -13.43 -2.80 3.95
C ALA A 291 -14.46 -3.85 3.53
N ARG A 292 -14.71 -3.93 2.22
CA ARG A 292 -15.54 -4.95 1.60
C ARG A 292 -14.66 -6.03 1.01
N GLU A 293 -15.20 -7.24 0.96
CA GLU A 293 -14.61 -8.34 0.21
C GLU A 293 -14.76 -8.04 -1.30
N VAL A 294 -13.63 -7.94 -2.02
CA VAL A 294 -13.61 -7.78 -3.48
C VAL A 294 -12.66 -8.84 -4.02
N ILE A 295 -13.24 -9.96 -4.44
CA ILE A 295 -12.55 -11.18 -4.84
C ILE A 295 -13.14 -11.64 -6.17
N SER A 296 -12.31 -11.99 -7.15
CA SER A 296 -12.78 -12.44 -8.47
C SER A 296 -13.52 -13.79 -8.42
N ARG A 297 -13.08 -14.68 -7.52
CA ARG A 297 -13.57 -16.05 -7.33
C ARG A 297 -13.89 -16.34 -5.86
N PRO A 298 -14.91 -15.68 -5.28
CA PRO A 298 -15.21 -15.78 -3.85
C PRO A 298 -15.60 -17.20 -3.41
N GLU A 299 -16.10 -18.03 -4.31
CA GLU A 299 -16.46 -19.43 -4.05
C GLU A 299 -15.25 -20.29 -3.65
N LEU A 300 -14.03 -19.84 -3.97
CA LEU A 300 -12.81 -20.52 -3.57
C LEU A 300 -12.36 -20.13 -2.15
N LEU A 301 -12.94 -19.08 -1.57
CA LEU A 301 -12.54 -18.49 -0.27
C LEU A 301 -13.61 -18.65 0.81
N GLU A 302 -14.59 -19.53 0.65
CA GLU A 302 -15.69 -19.70 1.62
C GLU A 302 -15.16 -20.06 3.03
N ASP A 303 -14.11 -20.88 3.10
CA ASP A 303 -13.46 -21.31 4.34
C ASP A 303 -12.38 -20.33 4.85
N ALA A 304 -12.10 -19.25 4.11
CA ALA A 304 -11.15 -18.23 4.52
C ALA A 304 -11.74 -17.33 5.63
N SER A 305 -10.90 -16.87 6.54
CA SER A 305 -11.32 -15.94 7.58
C SER A 305 -11.78 -14.59 6.98
N ALA A 306 -12.58 -13.83 7.72
CA ALA A 306 -12.94 -12.48 7.30
C ALA A 306 -11.71 -11.57 7.10
N THR A 307 -10.64 -11.78 7.88
CA THR A 307 -9.38 -11.06 7.74
C THR A 307 -8.66 -11.43 6.43
N ALA A 308 -8.64 -12.70 6.05
CA ALA A 308 -8.02 -13.14 4.79
C ALA A 308 -8.76 -12.63 3.54
N ARG A 309 -10.08 -12.33 3.66
CA ARG A 309 -10.95 -11.92 2.54
C ARG A 309 -11.09 -10.41 2.36
N ALA A 310 -10.74 -9.62 3.36
CA ALA A 310 -10.90 -8.17 3.34
C ALA A 310 -9.62 -7.46 3.80
N PHE A 311 -9.23 -6.43 3.06
CA PHE A 311 -8.04 -5.64 3.34
C PHE A 311 -8.40 -4.17 3.49
N ILE A 312 -8.00 -3.57 4.61
CA ILE A 312 -8.41 -2.22 5.01
C ILE A 312 -7.61 -1.10 4.32
N GLY A 313 -6.57 -1.45 3.55
CA GLY A 313 -5.76 -0.50 2.81
C GLY A 313 -4.45 -0.18 3.53
N ASN A 314 -4.17 1.11 3.68
CA ASN A 314 -2.97 1.63 4.32
C ASN A 314 -3.11 1.69 5.85
N GLY A 315 -2.01 2.04 6.52
CA GLY A 315 -2.02 2.45 7.92
C GLY A 315 -2.72 3.81 8.12
N ALA A 316 -2.77 4.27 9.36
CA ALA A 316 -3.47 5.52 9.72
C ALA A 316 -2.64 6.79 9.44
N SER A 317 -1.82 6.83 8.38
CA SER A 317 -0.96 7.98 8.05
C SER A 317 -1.71 9.30 7.90
N GLN A 318 -2.95 9.26 7.40
CA GLN A 318 -3.79 10.46 7.30
C GLN A 318 -4.12 11.05 8.67
N LEU A 319 -4.48 10.20 9.64
CA LEU A 319 -4.75 10.64 11.02
C LEU A 319 -3.47 11.06 11.74
N TYR A 320 -2.36 10.38 11.48
CA TYR A 320 -1.04 10.77 11.99
C TYR A 320 -0.65 12.18 11.51
N ASN A 321 -0.72 12.45 10.20
CA ASN A 321 -0.40 13.76 9.62
C ASN A 321 -1.33 14.88 10.11
N GLN A 322 -2.59 14.56 10.43
CA GLN A 322 -3.54 15.50 11.01
C GLN A 322 -3.31 15.75 12.51
N GLY A 323 -2.35 15.07 13.14
CA GLY A 323 -2.10 15.13 14.58
C GLY A 323 -3.19 14.44 15.43
N ALA A 324 -4.08 13.67 14.79
CA ALA A 324 -5.21 13.05 15.46
C ALA A 324 -4.76 11.87 16.35
N LEU A 325 -3.65 11.21 16.02
CA LEU A 325 -3.03 10.17 16.85
C LEU A 325 -2.25 10.71 18.05
N GLY A 326 -2.23 12.03 18.27
CA GLY A 326 -1.48 12.70 19.32
C GLY A 326 -0.37 13.61 18.77
N ALA A 327 0.31 14.31 19.67
CA ALA A 327 1.49 15.09 19.28
C ALA A 327 2.59 14.14 18.77
N THR A 328 3.09 14.42 17.57
CA THR A 328 4.17 13.65 16.94
C THR A 328 5.52 14.07 17.52
N LEU A 329 6.54 13.21 17.43
CA LEU A 329 7.92 13.50 17.83
C LEU A 329 8.42 14.82 17.24
N PRO A 330 8.27 15.10 15.93
CA PRO A 330 8.67 16.39 15.39
C PRO A 330 7.98 17.59 16.04
N ASN A 331 6.76 17.41 16.56
CA ASN A 331 5.92 18.45 17.17
C ASN A 331 5.90 18.40 18.71
N GLY A 332 6.95 17.83 19.33
CA GLY A 332 7.12 17.82 20.79
C GLY A 332 6.41 16.66 21.51
N GLY A 333 5.98 15.65 20.77
CA GLY A 333 5.41 14.42 21.30
C GLY A 333 6.41 13.51 22.02
N ASP A 334 5.87 12.53 22.73
CA ASP A 334 6.65 11.54 23.48
C ASP A 334 6.94 10.24 22.69
N GLY A 335 6.37 10.10 21.48
CA GLY A 335 6.46 8.89 20.66
C GLY A 335 5.16 8.07 20.60
N SER A 336 4.14 8.45 21.37
CA SER A 336 2.86 7.74 21.39
C SER A 336 2.12 7.80 20.05
N ALA A 337 2.23 8.90 19.31
CA ALA A 337 1.59 9.03 18.00
C ALA A 337 2.22 8.09 16.96
N GLU A 338 3.54 7.98 16.97
CA GLU A 338 4.32 7.07 16.13
C GLU A 338 4.05 5.61 16.50
N ALA A 339 3.97 5.29 17.79
CA ALA A 339 3.63 3.95 18.26
C ALA A 339 2.21 3.54 17.84
N ARG A 340 1.22 4.43 17.99
CA ARG A 340 -0.16 4.18 17.51
C ARG A 340 -0.20 3.98 16.00
N TYR A 341 0.50 4.82 15.22
CA TYR A 341 0.58 4.66 13.78
C TYR A 341 1.24 3.34 13.40
N LEU A 342 2.40 3.01 13.98
CA LEU A 342 3.10 1.76 13.71
C LEU A 342 2.24 0.53 14.03
N GLU A 343 1.46 0.57 15.10
CA GLU A 343 0.54 -0.52 15.44
C GLU A 343 -0.56 -0.70 14.38
N THR A 344 -1.03 0.39 13.75
CA THR A 344 -1.96 0.27 12.61
C THR A 344 -1.28 -0.38 11.40
N VAL A 345 -0.01 -0.04 11.12
CA VAL A 345 0.77 -0.67 10.04
C VAL A 345 0.94 -2.17 10.31
N ILE A 346 1.29 -2.54 11.54
CA ILE A 346 1.48 -3.94 11.96
C ILE A 346 0.18 -4.74 11.81
N LEU A 347 -0.97 -4.20 12.25
CA LEU A 347 -2.26 -4.84 12.05
C LEU A 347 -2.49 -5.19 10.58
N VAL A 348 -2.22 -4.24 9.69
CA VAL A 348 -2.55 -4.43 8.28
C VAL A 348 -1.52 -5.32 7.57
N GLN A 349 -0.24 -5.27 7.97
CA GLN A 349 0.74 -6.29 7.57
C GLN A 349 0.29 -7.69 7.95
N HIS A 350 -0.29 -7.85 9.14
CA HIS A 350 -0.82 -9.15 9.58
C HIS A 350 -2.00 -9.60 8.73
N GLN A 351 -2.86 -8.69 8.27
CA GLN A 351 -3.89 -9.02 7.28
C GLN A 351 -3.28 -9.55 5.98
N LEU A 352 -2.27 -8.87 5.43
CA LEU A 352 -1.57 -9.32 4.22
C LEU A 352 -0.95 -10.71 4.42
N MET A 353 -0.27 -10.92 5.54
CA MET A 353 0.33 -12.21 5.90
C MET A 353 -0.70 -13.32 6.06
N GLU A 354 -1.89 -13.01 6.60
CA GLU A 354 -2.98 -13.98 6.74
C GLU A 354 -3.59 -14.35 5.38
N THR A 355 -3.87 -13.36 4.54
CA THR A 355 -4.33 -13.56 3.16
C THR A 355 -3.32 -14.39 2.36
N ASP A 356 -2.05 -13.99 2.35
CA ASP A 356 -1.01 -14.62 1.54
C ASP A 356 -0.72 -16.05 2.00
N ARG A 357 -0.62 -16.30 3.31
CA ARG A 357 -0.45 -17.66 3.86
C ARG A 357 -1.61 -18.56 3.45
N TRP A 358 -2.84 -18.10 3.71
CA TRP A 358 -4.03 -18.89 3.40
C TRP A 358 -4.09 -19.20 1.90
N ALA A 359 -3.83 -18.22 1.04
CA ALA A 359 -3.85 -18.37 -0.41
C ALA A 359 -2.75 -19.34 -0.91
N LEU A 360 -1.52 -19.26 -0.37
CA LEU A 360 -0.43 -20.16 -0.73
C LEU A 360 -0.73 -21.63 -0.37
N GLU A 361 -1.41 -21.85 0.75
CA GLU A 361 -1.73 -23.18 1.29
C GLU A 361 -2.97 -23.82 0.63
N HIS A 362 -3.99 -23.02 0.30
CA HIS A 362 -5.31 -23.53 -0.08
C HIS A 362 -5.65 -23.34 -1.56
N LEU A 363 -5.04 -22.36 -2.24
CA LEU A 363 -5.33 -22.11 -3.64
C LEU A 363 -4.36 -22.85 -4.58
N PRO A 364 -4.85 -23.33 -5.73
CA PRO A 364 -3.96 -23.80 -6.78
C PRO A 364 -3.26 -22.59 -7.43
N TRP A 365 -1.93 -22.53 -7.37
CA TRP A 365 -1.14 -21.46 -7.99
C TRP A 365 0.14 -21.97 -8.68
N GLU A 366 0.51 -21.29 -9.75
CA GLU A 366 1.78 -21.37 -10.49
C GLU A 366 2.49 -20.01 -10.56
N LEU A 367 1.72 -18.91 -10.52
CA LEU A 367 2.21 -17.53 -10.42
C LEU A 367 1.45 -16.80 -9.31
N PHE A 368 2.18 -16.25 -8.35
CA PHE A 368 1.63 -15.54 -7.20
C PHE A 368 2.20 -14.13 -7.13
N PHE A 369 1.33 -13.12 -7.05
CA PHE A 369 1.72 -11.73 -6.78
C PHE A 369 1.23 -11.32 -5.39
N ALA A 370 2.14 -10.75 -4.60
CA ALA A 370 1.89 -10.19 -3.29
C ALA A 370 2.45 -8.76 -3.21
N TYR A 371 1.96 -7.96 -2.28
CA TYR A 371 2.32 -6.54 -2.18
C TYR A 371 2.22 -6.03 -0.75
N THR A 372 3.11 -5.11 -0.38
CA THR A 372 3.05 -4.35 0.87
C THR A 372 3.31 -2.85 0.62
N PRO A 373 2.40 -1.95 1.05
CA PRO A 373 2.51 -0.51 0.83
C PRO A 373 3.39 0.23 1.87
N TYR A 374 3.82 -0.45 2.94
CA TYR A 374 4.22 0.27 4.14
C TYR A 374 5.61 0.90 4.12
N PRO A 375 6.61 0.40 3.36
CA PRO A 375 7.83 1.17 3.16
C PRO A 375 7.48 2.55 2.57
N ASP A 376 6.77 2.63 1.44
CA ASP A 376 6.30 3.89 0.86
C ASP A 376 5.58 4.80 1.86
N GLU A 377 4.54 4.27 2.54
CA GLU A 377 3.73 5.07 3.45
C GLU A 377 4.55 5.65 4.62
N ALA A 378 5.43 4.84 5.23
CA ALA A 378 6.25 5.28 6.36
C ALA A 378 7.39 6.22 5.91
N GLU A 379 7.96 5.99 4.72
CA GLU A 379 8.96 6.87 4.13
C GLU A 379 8.37 8.25 3.86
N HIS A 380 7.16 8.33 3.32
CA HIS A 380 6.42 9.59 3.15
C HIS A 380 6.26 10.38 4.47
N LEU A 381 6.11 9.70 5.61
CA LEU A 381 5.98 10.35 6.91
C LEU A 381 7.32 10.79 7.51
N TRP A 382 8.36 9.96 7.36
CA TRP A 382 9.55 10.07 8.21
C TRP A 382 10.86 10.33 7.48
N ARG A 383 10.97 10.08 6.16
CA ARG A 383 12.23 10.22 5.42
C ARG A 383 12.87 11.60 5.58
N GLY A 384 12.07 12.67 5.47
CA GLY A 384 12.55 14.04 5.63
C GLY A 384 13.09 14.38 7.03
N PHE A 385 12.75 13.59 8.05
CA PHE A 385 13.29 13.74 9.43
C PHE A 385 14.50 12.84 9.70
N LEU A 386 14.81 11.93 8.79
CA LEU A 386 15.86 10.91 8.92
C LEU A 386 17.01 11.11 7.95
N ASP A 387 16.82 11.93 6.91
CA ASP A 387 17.81 12.17 5.88
C ASP A 387 18.94 13.11 6.37
N PRO A 388 20.17 12.60 6.53
CA PRO A 388 21.29 13.40 7.04
C PRO A 388 21.80 14.44 6.05
N SER A 389 21.38 14.39 4.78
CA SER A 389 21.75 15.39 3.77
C SER A 389 20.94 16.69 3.91
N LEU A 390 19.80 16.65 4.60
CA LEU A 390 18.92 17.81 4.72
C LEU A 390 19.41 18.81 5.78
N PRO A 391 19.44 20.11 5.46
CA PRO A 391 19.76 21.13 6.44
C PRO A 391 18.63 21.25 7.47
N GLY A 392 19.00 21.38 8.74
CA GLY A 392 18.04 21.48 9.85
C GLY A 392 17.59 20.15 10.44
N LEU A 393 18.27 19.04 10.10
CA LEU A 393 18.08 17.76 10.79
C LEU A 393 18.20 17.94 12.30
N ARG A 394 17.19 17.44 13.02
CA ARG A 394 17.19 17.32 14.48
C ARG A 394 17.57 15.90 14.86
N GLN A 395 18.84 15.70 15.22
CA GLN A 395 19.38 14.36 15.48
C GLN A 395 18.59 13.63 16.58
N GLU A 396 18.18 14.34 17.63
CA GLU A 396 17.38 13.79 18.73
C GLU A 396 16.00 13.27 18.29
N ILE A 397 15.41 13.86 17.24
CA ILE A 397 14.17 13.39 16.64
C ILE A 397 14.44 12.23 15.70
N ALA A 398 15.50 12.32 14.89
CA ALA A 398 15.90 11.28 13.97
C ALA A 398 16.19 9.96 14.71
N ASP A 399 16.95 10.01 15.80
CA ASP A 399 17.31 8.85 16.64
C ASP A 399 16.08 8.18 17.24
N ARG A 400 15.04 8.95 17.58
CA ARG A 400 13.78 8.44 18.14
C ARG A 400 12.81 7.93 17.09
N LEU A 401 12.80 8.52 15.89
CA LEU A 401 11.95 8.10 14.78
C LEU A 401 12.47 6.85 14.07
N ARG A 402 13.79 6.75 13.93
CA ARG A 402 14.45 5.67 13.17
C ARG A 402 13.97 4.27 13.57
N PRO A 403 13.89 3.88 14.87
CA PRO A 403 13.39 2.56 15.25
C PRO A 403 11.98 2.23 14.75
N PHE A 404 11.11 3.24 14.59
CA PHE A 404 9.77 3.02 14.03
C PHE A 404 9.85 2.67 12.54
N LEU A 405 10.65 3.41 11.76
CA LEU A 405 10.84 3.11 10.33
C LEU A 405 11.53 1.75 10.14
N GLU A 406 12.54 1.45 10.94
CA GLU A 406 13.21 0.15 10.92
C GLU A 406 12.23 -1.00 11.17
N ARG A 407 11.31 -0.82 12.13
CA ARG A 407 10.27 -1.83 12.42
C ARG A 407 9.32 -2.02 11.23
N VAL A 408 8.97 -0.97 10.49
CA VAL A 408 8.16 -1.10 9.27
C VAL A 408 8.86 -2.01 8.25
N TYR A 409 10.14 -1.75 7.93
CA TYR A 409 10.88 -2.61 7.00
C TYR A 409 11.05 -4.05 7.52
N GLN A 410 11.23 -4.24 8.82
CA GLN A 410 11.27 -5.57 9.43
C GLN A 410 9.96 -6.33 9.22
N THR A 411 8.79 -5.68 9.35
CA THR A 411 7.50 -6.34 9.05
C THR A 411 7.37 -6.72 7.58
N SER A 412 7.92 -5.93 6.66
CA SER A 412 7.97 -6.28 5.23
C SER A 412 8.91 -7.46 4.95
N ASP A 413 10.01 -7.57 5.71
CA ASP A 413 10.91 -8.73 5.68
C ASP A 413 10.27 -9.99 6.29
N GLU A 414 9.44 -9.84 7.34
CA GLU A 414 8.65 -10.92 7.93
C GLU A 414 7.65 -11.49 6.92
N LEU A 415 6.97 -10.63 6.15
CA LEU A 415 6.13 -11.05 5.03
C LEU A 415 6.93 -11.82 3.97
N LEU A 416 8.11 -11.32 3.57
CA LEU A 416 9.01 -12.07 2.66
C LEU A 416 9.39 -13.44 3.24
N GLY A 417 9.71 -13.50 4.54
CA GLY A 417 10.02 -14.73 5.25
C GLY A 417 8.87 -15.74 5.21
N LEU A 418 7.63 -15.28 5.39
CA LEU A 418 6.42 -16.09 5.26
C LEU A 418 6.27 -16.64 3.84
N MET A 419 6.43 -15.81 2.81
CA MET A 419 6.34 -16.25 1.41
C MET A 419 7.42 -17.29 1.10
N MET A 420 8.65 -17.07 1.58
CA MET A 420 9.76 -18.00 1.43
C MET A 420 9.49 -19.31 2.18
N ALA A 421 8.93 -19.29 3.39
CA ALA A 421 8.69 -20.49 4.17
C ALA A 421 7.59 -21.40 3.58
N ASN A 422 6.62 -20.81 2.87
CA ASN A 422 5.46 -21.52 2.32
C ASN A 422 5.58 -21.87 0.83
N ARG A 423 6.75 -21.66 0.21
CA ARG A 423 6.99 -22.02 -1.20
C ARG A 423 7.34 -23.50 -1.35
N SER A 424 6.96 -24.10 -2.49
CA SER A 424 7.50 -25.41 -2.90
C SER A 424 8.98 -25.32 -3.31
N GLU A 425 9.74 -26.42 -3.25
CA GLU A 425 11.18 -26.42 -3.56
C GLU A 425 11.53 -25.83 -4.93
N ASN A 426 10.72 -26.08 -5.97
CA ASN A 426 10.93 -25.52 -7.31
C ASN A 426 10.13 -24.22 -7.54
N THR A 427 10.45 -23.18 -6.77
CA THR A 427 9.78 -21.86 -6.86
C THR A 427 10.81 -20.74 -6.99
N ILE A 428 10.66 -19.90 -8.01
CA ILE A 428 11.35 -18.62 -8.13
C ILE A 428 10.66 -17.60 -7.20
N VAL A 429 11.43 -16.91 -6.36
CA VAL A 429 10.93 -15.80 -5.54
C VAL A 429 11.63 -14.53 -6.01
N ALA A 430 10.85 -13.54 -6.44
CA ALA A 430 11.33 -12.22 -6.82
C ALA A 430 10.79 -11.18 -5.83
N LEU A 431 11.68 -10.37 -5.25
CA LEU A 431 11.32 -9.15 -4.54
C LEU A 431 11.54 -7.96 -5.49
N ILE A 432 10.50 -7.15 -5.70
CA ILE A 432 10.55 -5.97 -6.56
C ILE A 432 10.12 -4.71 -5.80
N SER A 433 10.50 -3.55 -6.33
CA SER A 433 10.03 -2.24 -5.89
C SER A 433 9.90 -1.33 -7.10
N ASP A 434 8.97 -0.39 -7.06
CA ASP A 434 8.51 0.40 -8.21
C ASP A 434 9.13 1.79 -8.27
N HIS A 435 9.41 2.39 -7.11
CA HIS A 435 10.23 3.59 -6.97
C HIS A 435 10.93 3.64 -5.61
N GLY A 436 11.80 4.65 -5.44
CA GLY A 436 12.35 5.04 -4.13
C GLY A 436 11.83 6.41 -3.71
N MET A 437 12.43 6.98 -2.67
CA MET A 437 12.10 8.32 -2.19
C MET A 437 13.32 8.99 -1.56
N GLU A 438 13.34 10.32 -1.59
CA GLU A 438 14.37 11.15 -0.96
C GLU A 438 13.73 12.15 0.01
N GLY A 439 14.50 12.62 0.98
CA GLY A 439 14.06 13.66 1.89
C GLY A 439 13.88 15.00 1.17
N THR A 440 12.83 15.74 1.52
CA THR A 440 12.64 17.12 1.06
C THR A 440 12.43 18.04 2.25
N ASN A 441 13.02 19.24 2.21
CA ASN A 441 12.89 20.26 3.25
C ASN A 441 12.19 21.54 2.76
N LYS A 442 11.91 21.63 1.46
CA LYS A 442 11.27 22.77 0.80
C LYS A 442 10.28 22.28 -0.24
N LEU A 443 9.22 23.06 -0.44
CA LEU A 443 8.23 22.85 -1.48
C LEU A 443 8.29 24.00 -2.48
N VAL A 444 8.26 23.68 -3.77
CA VAL A 444 8.17 24.69 -4.84
C VAL A 444 6.71 24.89 -5.22
N ALA A 445 6.20 26.10 -5.00
CA ALA A 445 4.82 26.44 -5.34
C ALA A 445 4.66 26.75 -6.85
N ILE A 446 4.74 25.73 -7.71
CA ILE A 446 4.70 25.87 -9.18
C ILE A 446 3.49 26.69 -9.65
N ASN A 447 2.29 26.40 -9.14
CA ASN A 447 1.08 27.17 -9.51
C ASN A 447 1.14 28.64 -9.10
N LYS A 448 1.90 28.99 -8.05
CA LYS A 448 2.11 30.38 -7.65
C LYS A 448 3.02 31.09 -8.66
N ALA A 449 4.08 30.42 -9.11
CA ALA A 449 4.91 30.93 -10.19
C ALA A 449 4.08 31.14 -11.46
N LEU A 450 3.29 30.15 -11.89
CA LEU A 450 2.39 30.27 -13.05
C LEU A 450 1.41 31.45 -12.92
N GLN A 451 0.91 31.71 -11.71
CA GLN A 451 0.05 32.86 -11.44
C GLN A 451 0.81 34.18 -11.62
N GLN A 452 2.02 34.29 -11.08
CA GLN A 452 2.87 35.49 -11.20
C GLN A 452 3.29 35.74 -12.66
N GLY A 453 3.56 34.68 -13.41
CA GLY A 453 3.86 34.73 -14.85
C GLY A 453 2.65 34.97 -15.75
N GLY A 454 1.44 35.13 -15.20
CA GLY A 454 0.21 35.37 -15.94
C GLY A 454 -0.26 34.18 -16.80
N LEU A 455 0.13 32.96 -16.42
CA LEU A 455 -0.25 31.71 -17.08
C LEU A 455 -1.36 30.96 -16.34
N LEU A 456 -1.57 31.25 -15.05
CA LEU A 456 -2.66 30.74 -14.23
C LEU A 456 -3.46 31.89 -13.64
N ALA A 457 -4.78 31.79 -13.70
CA ALA A 457 -5.68 32.80 -13.17
C ALA A 457 -6.64 32.19 -12.15
N LEU A 458 -6.98 32.96 -11.11
CA LEU A 458 -7.98 32.59 -10.12
C LEU A 458 -9.21 33.50 -10.24
N ASP A 459 -10.39 32.98 -9.94
CA ASP A 459 -11.63 33.74 -9.77
C ASP A 459 -11.65 34.46 -8.39
N ASP A 460 -12.70 35.25 -8.15
CA ASP A 460 -12.87 36.00 -6.89
C ASP A 460 -13.02 35.09 -5.65
N ARG A 461 -13.19 33.78 -5.85
CA ARG A 461 -13.27 32.76 -4.79
C ARG A 461 -11.97 31.97 -4.64
N GLY A 462 -10.90 32.37 -5.34
CA GLY A 462 -9.60 31.69 -5.31
C GLY A 462 -9.55 30.36 -6.06
N ARG A 463 -10.52 30.07 -6.92
CA ARG A 463 -10.55 28.84 -7.74
C ARG A 463 -9.95 29.11 -9.10
N VAL A 464 -9.39 28.07 -9.74
CA VAL A 464 -8.82 28.21 -11.10
C VAL A 464 -9.88 28.70 -12.09
N ASP A 465 -9.61 29.82 -12.74
CA ASP A 465 -10.42 30.40 -13.80
C ASP A 465 -9.93 29.89 -15.16
N LEU A 466 -10.63 28.89 -15.71
CA LEU A 466 -10.27 28.24 -16.97
C LEU A 466 -10.34 29.18 -18.19
N ALA A 467 -11.15 30.24 -18.14
CA ALA A 467 -11.25 31.19 -19.26
C ALA A 467 -9.98 32.06 -19.39
N ARG A 468 -9.15 32.12 -18.35
CA ARG A 468 -7.92 32.92 -18.30
C ARG A 468 -6.67 32.10 -17.99
N THR A 469 -6.82 30.83 -17.64
CA THR A 469 -5.69 29.93 -17.32
C THR A 469 -5.19 29.24 -18.58
N LYS A 470 -3.90 29.42 -18.87
CA LYS A 470 -3.19 28.79 -19.99
C LYS A 470 -2.50 27.48 -19.60
N ALA A 471 -2.01 27.38 -18.36
CA ALA A 471 -1.33 26.19 -17.86
C ALA A 471 -1.56 25.96 -16.37
N LEU A 472 -1.43 24.70 -15.94
CA LEU A 472 -1.65 24.29 -14.55
C LEU A 472 -0.72 23.14 -14.16
N TYR A 473 -0.19 23.21 -12.94
CA TYR A 473 0.38 22.07 -12.25
C TYR A 473 -0.71 21.36 -11.42
N PRO A 474 -1.11 20.13 -11.75
CA PRO A 474 -2.19 19.44 -11.06
C PRO A 474 -1.81 19.12 -9.60
N ALA A 475 -2.82 19.10 -8.72
CA ALA A 475 -2.67 19.01 -7.26
C ALA A 475 -2.00 17.74 -6.70
N VAL A 476 -1.56 16.84 -7.57
CA VAL A 476 -1.13 15.47 -7.23
C VAL A 476 0.38 15.30 -7.48
N ASN A 477 1.05 16.40 -7.83
CA ASN A 477 2.51 16.48 -7.92
C ASN A 477 3.12 15.38 -8.83
N ASN A 478 2.45 15.03 -9.92
CA ASN A 478 2.88 13.95 -10.84
C ASN A 478 4.11 14.32 -11.70
N GLY A 479 4.88 15.34 -11.30
CA GLY A 479 6.06 15.79 -12.04
C GLY A 479 5.75 16.46 -13.38
N TYR A 480 4.52 16.96 -13.60
CA TYR A 480 4.18 17.57 -14.89
C TYR A 480 3.14 18.70 -14.89
N LEU A 481 3.15 19.49 -15.97
CA LEU A 481 2.23 20.59 -16.26
C LEU A 481 1.25 20.24 -17.39
N LEU A 482 0.04 20.76 -17.29
CA LEU A 482 -0.99 20.64 -18.32
C LEU A 482 -1.24 21.98 -19.00
N ILE A 483 -1.22 21.98 -20.33
CA ILE A 483 -1.66 23.13 -21.14
C ILE A 483 -3.18 23.07 -21.35
N ASN A 484 -3.85 24.21 -21.14
CA ASN A 484 -5.29 24.39 -21.36
C ASN A 484 -5.60 24.58 -22.85
N SER A 485 -5.21 23.61 -23.68
CA SER A 485 -5.33 23.70 -25.13
C SER A 485 -6.76 23.53 -25.63
N THR A 486 -7.08 24.14 -26.77
CA THR A 486 -8.44 24.19 -27.35
C THR A 486 -9.04 22.83 -27.73
N ASP A 487 -8.25 21.76 -27.77
CA ASP A 487 -8.73 20.38 -27.91
C ASP A 487 -9.31 19.81 -26.60
N ARG A 488 -9.24 20.56 -25.49
CA ARG A 488 -9.87 20.25 -24.21
C ARG A 488 -11.15 21.05 -23.99
N LYS A 489 -12.06 20.50 -23.18
CA LYS A 489 -13.24 21.24 -22.72
C LYS A 489 -12.78 22.51 -21.97
N ALA A 490 -13.30 23.67 -22.40
CA ALA A 490 -12.93 25.00 -21.89
C ALA A 490 -11.45 25.39 -22.08
N GLY A 491 -10.77 24.75 -23.03
CA GLY A 491 -9.43 25.13 -23.46
C GLY A 491 -9.40 26.44 -24.23
N ILE A 492 -8.34 27.24 -24.00
CA ILE A 492 -8.17 28.56 -24.61
C ILE A 492 -6.87 28.68 -25.42
N VAL A 493 -5.88 27.81 -25.20
CA VAL A 493 -4.57 27.90 -25.85
C VAL A 493 -4.62 27.21 -27.21
N THR A 494 -4.44 27.95 -28.30
CA THR A 494 -4.38 27.35 -29.65
C THR A 494 -3.06 26.61 -29.89
N ALA A 495 -2.99 25.84 -30.98
CA ALA A 495 -1.74 25.17 -31.36
C ALA A 495 -0.61 26.18 -31.64
N GLU A 496 -0.94 27.34 -32.21
CA GLU A 496 0.00 28.42 -32.49
C GLU A 496 0.46 29.12 -31.21
N GLU A 497 -0.44 29.36 -30.26
CA GLU A 497 -0.10 29.96 -28.97
C GLU A 497 0.72 29.04 -28.07
N ARG A 498 0.59 27.71 -28.24
CA ARG A 498 1.26 26.71 -27.40
C ARG A 498 2.76 26.96 -27.31
N VAL A 499 3.41 27.26 -28.44
CA VAL A 499 4.86 27.48 -28.49
C VAL A 499 5.28 28.62 -27.57
N ASP A 500 4.54 29.73 -27.57
CA ASP A 500 4.82 30.85 -26.66
C ASP A 500 4.52 30.49 -25.20
N VAL A 501 3.44 29.74 -24.94
CA VAL A 501 3.10 29.30 -23.58
C VAL A 501 4.19 28.39 -23.01
N VAL A 502 4.66 27.39 -23.77
CA VAL A 502 5.74 26.48 -23.37
C VAL A 502 7.02 27.27 -23.07
N ARG A 503 7.42 28.18 -23.98
CA ARG A 503 8.59 29.05 -23.78
C ARG A 503 8.46 29.87 -22.49
N ARG A 504 7.29 30.48 -22.25
CA ARG A 504 7.05 31.27 -21.03
C ARG A 504 7.06 30.44 -19.77
N ILE A 505 6.57 29.20 -19.80
CA ILE A 505 6.69 28.25 -18.69
C ILE A 505 8.17 27.97 -18.44
N HIS A 506 8.93 27.71 -19.49
CA HIS A 506 10.36 27.43 -19.39
C HIS A 506 11.09 28.61 -18.72
N ASP A 507 10.98 29.81 -19.28
CA ASP A 507 11.61 31.02 -18.74
C ASP A 507 11.24 31.23 -17.26
N LEU A 508 9.95 31.14 -16.94
CA LEU A 508 9.44 31.34 -15.58
C LEU A 508 9.93 30.30 -14.57
N LEU A 509 9.98 29.02 -14.95
CA LEU A 509 10.42 27.96 -14.06
C LEU A 509 11.95 27.99 -13.85
N PHE A 510 12.71 28.35 -14.88
CA PHE A 510 14.16 28.58 -14.75
C PHE A 510 14.51 29.84 -13.96
N GLU A 511 13.58 30.79 -13.80
CA GLU A 511 13.77 31.93 -12.88
C GLU A 511 13.62 31.54 -11.39
N ILE A 512 13.07 30.36 -11.08
CA ILE A 512 12.89 29.92 -9.70
C ILE A 512 14.25 29.52 -9.10
N LYS A 513 14.66 30.27 -8.07
CA LYS A 513 15.89 30.05 -7.32
C LYS A 513 15.65 29.98 -5.82
N ASP A 514 16.53 29.29 -5.13
CA ASP A 514 16.64 29.28 -3.67
C ASP A 514 17.99 29.90 -3.28
N GLY A 515 17.97 31.20 -2.99
CA GLY A 515 19.19 32.00 -2.94
C GLY A 515 19.87 32.01 -4.32
N ASP A 516 21.12 31.54 -4.37
CA ASP A 516 21.89 31.42 -5.62
C ASP A 516 21.68 30.07 -6.33
N GLN A 517 21.00 29.11 -5.70
CA GLN A 517 20.80 27.77 -6.26
C GLN A 517 19.67 27.77 -7.29
N GLN A 518 19.99 27.28 -8.49
CA GLN A 518 19.00 26.97 -9.52
C GLN A 518 18.20 25.72 -9.11
N LEU A 519 16.87 25.83 -9.00
CA LEU A 519 16.03 24.71 -8.57
C LEU A 519 15.59 23.81 -9.73
N VAL A 520 15.20 24.42 -10.85
CA VAL A 520 14.78 23.69 -12.05
C VAL A 520 16.01 23.43 -12.91
N THR A 521 16.36 22.16 -13.08
CA THR A 521 17.54 21.69 -13.84
C THR A 521 17.18 21.21 -15.24
N GLY A 522 15.91 20.93 -15.51
CA GLY A 522 15.40 20.49 -16.80
C GLY A 522 13.88 20.63 -16.88
N ILE A 523 13.38 20.87 -18.08
CA ILE A 523 11.96 20.90 -18.45
C ILE A 523 11.88 20.21 -19.81
N TYR A 524 10.92 19.32 -19.99
CA TYR A 524 10.82 18.47 -21.17
C TYR A 524 9.44 18.61 -21.80
N ASP A 525 9.37 18.98 -23.07
CA ASP A 525 8.10 19.06 -23.77
C ASP A 525 7.74 17.69 -24.36
N ALA A 526 6.60 17.11 -23.95
CA ALA A 526 6.08 15.87 -24.55
C ALA A 526 5.94 15.86 -26.08
N GLU A 527 5.83 17.01 -26.73
CA GLU A 527 5.75 17.06 -28.20
C GLU A 527 7.12 16.93 -28.87
N THR A 528 8.21 17.33 -28.21
CA THR A 528 9.53 17.45 -28.84
C THR A 528 10.63 16.64 -28.17
N ASP A 529 10.52 16.38 -26.87
CA ASP A 529 11.56 15.76 -26.03
C ASP A 529 11.19 14.34 -25.60
N ASP A 530 10.33 13.73 -26.40
CA ASP A 530 9.58 12.54 -26.07
C ASP A 530 10.45 11.29 -25.85
N ASP A 531 11.52 11.19 -26.62
CA ASP A 531 12.56 10.17 -26.47
C ASP A 531 13.45 10.41 -25.25
N ALA A 532 13.66 11.68 -24.85
CA ALA A 532 14.49 12.07 -23.71
C ALA A 532 13.80 11.86 -22.36
N MET A 533 12.46 11.93 -22.32
CA MET A 533 11.68 11.59 -21.13
C MET A 533 11.55 10.07 -20.89
N GLY A 534 12.02 9.24 -21.83
CA GLY A 534 11.73 7.80 -21.81
C GLY A 534 10.22 7.51 -22.01
N THR A 535 9.45 8.47 -22.53
CA THR A 535 7.98 8.44 -22.57
C THR A 535 7.37 8.74 -23.95
N SER A 536 7.88 8.27 -25.10
CA SER A 536 7.24 8.35 -26.45
C SER A 536 5.66 8.53 -26.54
N MET A 537 5.15 9.74 -26.31
CA MET A 537 3.83 10.32 -26.43
C MET A 537 3.44 10.57 -27.89
N GLN A 538 3.07 9.50 -28.58
CA GLN A 538 2.07 9.64 -29.62
C GLN A 538 0.69 9.39 -29.01
N SER A 539 -0.02 10.48 -28.69
CA SER A 539 -1.49 10.62 -28.85
C SER A 539 -2.48 10.65 -27.66
N SER A 540 -2.14 10.84 -26.38
CA SER A 540 -3.28 10.93 -25.39
C SER A 540 -3.18 11.79 -24.13
N ALA A 541 -2.01 12.27 -23.73
CA ALA A 541 -1.93 13.32 -22.70
C ALA A 541 -0.65 14.08 -22.94
N ARG A 542 -0.69 15.25 -23.57
CA ARG A 542 0.50 16.08 -23.76
C ARG A 542 0.83 16.77 -22.44
N VAL A 543 2.06 16.59 -21.99
CA VAL A 543 2.57 16.86 -20.63
C VAL A 543 3.88 17.64 -20.81
N ILE A 544 4.05 18.78 -20.13
CA ILE A 544 5.34 19.50 -20.07
C ILE A 544 5.99 19.24 -18.72
#